data_AF-A0AAN4Q9M3-F1
#
_entry.id   AF-A0AAN4Q9M3-F1
#
_cell.length_a   1.000
_cell.length_b   1.000
_cell.length_c   1.000
_cell.angle_alpha   90.00
_cell.angle_beta   90.00
_cell.angle_gamma   90.00
#
_symmetry.space_group_name_H-M   'P 1'
#
loop_
_entity.id
_entity.type
_entity.pdbx_description
1 polymer ?
#
loop_
_entity_poly.entity_id
_entity_poly.type
_entity_poly.pdbx_seq_one_letter_code
_entity_poly.pdbx_strand_id
1 'polypeptide(L)'
;MFNGWVIDTANQDAPKEIRLRLTGYKGKPTTFKDPAIVDRIDLVKTYNNEKLLKSGFSFTADLSSMESGGYNVVLEIPGANSSLLCQAKVLLVIE
;
A
#
# COMPACT_ATOMS: atom_id res chain seq x y z
N MET A 1 3.67 10.96 -4.85
CA MET A 1 3.94 10.38 -3.51
C MET A 1 2.64 9.76 -3.01
N PHE A 2 2.68 8.55 -2.44
CA PHE A 2 1.49 7.84 -1.96
C PHE A 2 1.66 7.52 -0.48
N ASN A 3 0.78 8.08 0.34
CA ASN A 3 0.87 8.00 1.80
C ASN A 3 -0.38 7.33 2.36
N GLY A 4 -0.21 6.59 3.44
CA GLY A 4 -1.34 5.96 4.10
C GLY A 4 -0.92 5.02 5.20
N TRP A 5 -1.82 4.10 5.51
CA TRP A 5 -1.59 3.04 6.46
C TRP A 5 -2.33 1.79 6.04
N VAL A 6 -1.84 0.66 6.50
CA VAL A 6 -2.46 -0.63 6.26
C VAL A 6 -2.10 -1.59 7.40
N ILE A 7 -3.03 -2.48 7.72
CA ILE A 7 -2.88 -3.50 8.75
C ILE A 7 -2.89 -4.84 8.05
N ASP A 8 -1.96 -5.73 8.41
CA ASP A 8 -2.07 -7.13 8.03
C ASP A 8 -3.17 -7.76 8.87
N THR A 9 -4.39 -7.76 8.35
CA THR A 9 -5.57 -8.27 9.05
C THR A 9 -5.50 -9.78 9.31
N ALA A 10 -4.68 -10.52 8.55
CA ALA A 10 -4.51 -11.95 8.76
C ALA A 10 -3.70 -12.23 10.03
N ASN A 11 -2.68 -11.42 10.31
CA ASN A 11 -1.81 -11.58 11.48
C ASN A 11 -2.10 -10.59 12.62
N GLN A 12 -3.00 -9.61 12.41
CA GLN A 12 -3.28 -8.50 13.33
C GLN A 12 -2.00 -7.74 13.72
N ASP A 13 -1.19 -7.44 12.71
CA ASP A 13 0.15 -6.86 12.85
C ASP A 13 0.39 -5.73 11.82
N ALA A 14 1.43 -4.94 12.03
CA ALA A 14 1.97 -4.10 10.97
C ALA A 14 2.50 -5.01 9.85
N PRO A 15 2.26 -4.66 8.57
CA PRO A 15 2.78 -5.45 7.46
C PRO A 15 4.31 -5.46 7.46
N LYS A 16 4.89 -6.65 7.31
CA LYS A 16 6.36 -6.81 7.19
C LYS A 16 6.90 -6.33 5.84
N GLU A 17 6.07 -6.42 4.81
CA GLU A 17 6.34 -5.91 3.47
C GLU A 17 5.05 -5.31 2.92
N ILE A 18 5.16 -4.19 2.20
CA ILE A 18 4.04 -3.53 1.52
C ILE A 18 4.51 -3.19 0.10
N ARG A 19 3.64 -3.44 -0.87
CA ARG A 19 3.86 -3.06 -2.27
C ARG A 19 2.71 -2.19 -2.75
N LEU A 20 3.04 -1.12 -3.47
CA LEU A 20 2.07 -0.33 -4.19
C LEU A 20 1.95 -0.87 -5.61
N ARG A 21 0.76 -1.28 -6.02
CA ARG A 21 0.44 -1.78 -7.35
C ARG A 21 -0.47 -0.78 -8.06
N LEU A 22 0.03 -0.22 -9.15
CA LEU A 22 -0.75 0.65 -10.04
C LEU A 22 -1.11 -0.13 -11.30
N THR A 23 -2.41 -0.31 -11.56
CA THR A 23 -2.89 -1.08 -12.71
C THR A 23 -3.78 -0.23 -13.59
N GLY A 24 -3.31 0.06 -14.81
CA GLY A 24 -4.06 0.79 -15.82
C GLY A 24 -4.87 -0.14 -16.74
N TYR A 25 -5.46 0.41 -17.79
CA TYR A 25 -6.34 -0.33 -18.72
C TYR A 25 -5.68 -1.55 -19.40
N LYS A 26 -4.35 -1.54 -19.57
CA LYS A 26 -3.58 -2.68 -20.11
C LYS A 26 -3.50 -3.86 -19.16
N GLY A 27 -3.97 -3.73 -17.92
CA GLY A 27 -4.11 -4.83 -16.95
C GLY A 27 -2.80 -5.31 -16.30
N LYS A 28 -1.61 -4.96 -16.83
CA LYS A 28 -0.33 -5.28 -16.19
C LYS A 28 -0.03 -4.27 -15.07
N PRO A 29 0.16 -4.71 -13.81
CA PRO A 29 0.48 -3.82 -12.71
C PRO A 29 1.93 -3.35 -12.75
N THR A 30 2.15 -2.06 -12.56
CA THR A 30 3.45 -1.51 -12.14
C THR A 30 3.53 -1.59 -10.63
N THR A 31 4.63 -2.15 -10.10
CA THR A 31 4.80 -2.39 -8.67
C THR A 31 5.94 -1.57 -8.10
N PHE A 32 5.68 -0.86 -7.01
CA PHE A 32 6.65 -0.12 -6.23
C PHE A 32 6.82 -0.80 -4.86
N LYS A 33 8.05 -0.78 -4.35
CA LYS A 33 8.47 -1.45 -3.11
C LYS A 33 9.15 -0.46 -2.18
N ASP A 34 9.53 -0.95 -1.00
CA ASP A 34 10.38 -0.25 -0.04
C ASP A 34 9.86 1.15 0.33
N PRO A 35 8.61 1.26 0.82
CA PRO A 35 8.13 2.54 1.32
C PRO A 35 8.91 2.96 2.55
N ALA A 36 8.97 4.26 2.81
CA ALA A 36 9.34 4.73 4.14
C ALA A 36 8.24 4.33 5.13
N ILE A 37 8.63 3.70 6.24
CA ILE A 37 7.72 3.28 7.31
C ILE A 37 7.49 4.45 8.26
N VAL A 38 6.23 4.66 8.63
CA VAL A 38 5.79 5.78 9.47
C VAL A 38 5.03 5.25 10.69
N ASP A 39 5.36 5.80 11.85
CA ASP A 39 4.75 5.38 13.11
C ASP A 39 3.30 5.90 13.25
N ARG A 40 2.39 5.02 13.68
CA ARG A 40 0.96 5.27 13.81
C ARG A 40 0.44 4.94 15.20
N ILE A 41 0.79 5.82 16.15
CA ILE A 41 0.37 5.73 17.55
C ILE A 41 -1.16 5.75 17.70
N ASP A 42 -1.86 6.44 16.81
CA ASP A 42 -3.32 6.48 16.77
C ASP A 42 -3.94 5.10 16.46
N LEU A 43 -3.31 4.28 15.61
CA LEU A 43 -3.76 2.91 15.35
C LEU A 43 -3.52 2.02 16.58
N VAL A 44 -2.37 2.16 17.24
CA VAL A 44 -2.09 1.44 18.50
C VAL A 44 -3.18 1.71 19.53
N LYS A 45 -3.56 2.99 19.71
CA LYS A 45 -4.62 3.39 20.65
C LYS A 45 -6.01 2.90 20.23
N THR A 46 -6.36 3.03 18.96
CA THR A 46 -7.70 2.70 18.44
C THR A 46 -7.98 1.20 18.54
N TYR A 47 -6.98 0.37 18.26
CA TYR A 47 -7.12 -1.08 18.24
C TYR A 47 -6.55 -1.77 19.49
N ASN A 48 -6.02 -1.00 20.45
CA ASN A 48 -5.33 -1.50 21.64
C ASN A 48 -4.28 -2.58 21.33
N ASN A 49 -3.43 -2.32 20.32
CA ASN A 49 -2.46 -3.28 19.82
C ASN A 49 -1.15 -2.58 19.40
N GLU A 50 -0.09 -2.74 20.20
CA GLU A 50 1.22 -2.11 19.98
C GLU A 50 1.91 -2.56 18.69
N LYS A 51 1.58 -3.76 18.19
CA LYS A 51 2.14 -4.29 16.95
C LYS A 51 1.82 -3.44 15.72
N LEU A 52 0.74 -2.64 15.80
CA LEU A 52 0.31 -1.77 14.71
C LEU A 52 1.09 -0.45 14.61
N LEU A 53 2.09 -0.22 15.48
CA LEU A 53 2.86 1.02 15.49
C LEU A 53 3.48 1.30 14.10
N LYS A 54 3.92 0.28 13.38
CA LYS A 54 4.63 0.42 12.09
C LYS A 54 3.71 0.27 10.86
N SER A 55 2.40 0.45 11.01
CA SER A 55 1.43 0.29 9.94
C SER A 55 1.37 1.45 8.91
N GLY A 56 2.04 2.57 9.16
CA GLY A 56 2.08 3.70 8.23
C GLY A 56 3.13 3.53 7.14
N PHE A 57 2.85 4.06 5.93
CA PHE A 57 3.76 4.00 4.80
C PHE A 57 3.77 5.32 3.99
N SER A 58 4.88 5.56 3.30
CA SER A 58 5.07 6.62 2.31
C SER A 58 5.88 6.10 1.12
N PHE A 59 5.25 5.96 -0.05
CA PHE A 59 5.91 5.59 -1.29
C PHE A 59 6.29 6.83 -2.12
N THR A 60 7.55 6.85 -2.57
CA THR A 60 8.00 7.69 -3.68
C THR A 60 7.98 6.84 -4.95
N ALA A 61 6.94 7.01 -5.75
CA ALA A 61 6.79 6.33 -7.04
C ALA A 61 7.11 7.32 -8.17
N ASP A 62 8.12 7.00 -8.98
CA ASP A 62 8.35 7.70 -10.25
C ASP A 62 7.34 7.19 -11.28
N LEU A 63 6.53 8.11 -11.80
CA LEU A 63 5.46 7.83 -12.75
C LEU A 63 5.83 8.27 -14.18
N SER A 64 7.03 8.81 -14.38
CA SER A 64 7.43 9.45 -15.65
C SER A 64 7.44 8.50 -16.85
N SER A 65 7.61 7.20 -16.62
CA SER A 65 7.56 6.16 -17.66
C SER A 65 6.17 5.53 -17.83
N MET A 66 5.16 5.99 -17.10
CA MET A 66 3.81 5.45 -17.19
C MET A 66 3.00 6.23 -18.24
N GLU A 67 2.14 5.52 -18.96
CA GLU A 67 1.25 6.14 -19.95
C GLU A 67 0.18 6.99 -19.26
N SER A 68 -0.31 8.02 -19.95
CA SER A 68 -1.45 8.79 -19.48
C SER A 68 -2.70 7.91 -19.38
N GLY A 69 -3.52 8.14 -18.35
CA GLY A 69 -4.77 7.41 -18.13
C GLY A 69 -5.10 7.15 -16.68
N GLY A 70 -6.18 6.40 -16.47
CA GLY A 70 -6.66 5.99 -15.16
C GLY A 70 -5.98 4.71 -14.66
N TYR A 71 -5.54 4.73 -13.41
CA TYR A 71 -4.88 3.63 -12.73
C TYR A 71 -5.57 3.30 -11.41
N ASN A 72 -5.88 2.02 -11.22
CA ASN A 72 -6.32 1.51 -9.92
C ASN A 72 -5.13 1.47 -8.96
N VAL A 73 -5.35 1.98 -7.76
CA VAL A 73 -4.37 2.00 -6.67
C VAL A 73 -4.65 0.85 -5.71
N VAL A 74 -3.74 -0.11 -5.64
CA VAL A 74 -3.85 -1.27 -4.75
C VAL A 74 -2.60 -1.39 -3.90
N LEU A 75 -2.78 -1.62 -2.61
CA LEU A 75 -1.68 -2.06 -1.75
C LEU A 75 -1.72 -3.58 -1.65
N GLU A 76 -0.56 -4.20 -1.78
CA GLU A 76 -0.37 -5.63 -1.62
C GLU A 76 0.50 -5.88 -0.38
N ILE A 77 0.04 -6.78 0.48
CA ILE A 77 0.84 -7.34 1.57
C ILE A 77 1.16 -8.79 1.19
N PRO A 78 2.42 -9.08 0.80
CA PRO A 78 2.84 -10.44 0.50
C PRO A 78 2.81 -11.30 1.77
N GLY A 79 2.13 -12.44 1.70
CA GLY A 79 2.22 -13.50 2.70
C GLY A 79 2.96 -14.72 2.16
N ALA A 80 3.15 -15.73 3.00
CA ALA A 80 3.90 -16.94 2.64
C ALA A 80 3.23 -17.75 1.51
N ASN A 81 1.90 -17.86 1.53
CA ASN A 81 1.13 -18.68 0.58
C ASN A 81 0.14 -17.87 -0.27
N SER A 82 -0.18 -16.65 0.15
CA SER A 82 -1.14 -15.77 -0.53
C SER A 82 -0.82 -14.31 -0.20
N SER A 83 -1.30 -13.39 -1.02
CA SER A 83 -1.16 -11.95 -0.77
C SER A 83 -2.50 -11.33 -0.41
N LEU A 84 -2.49 -10.43 0.57
CA LEU A 84 -3.66 -9.61 0.88
C LEU A 84 -3.64 -8.38 -0.03
N LEU A 85 -4.75 -8.13 -0.73
CA LEU A 85 -4.91 -6.96 -1.59
C LEU A 85 -5.86 -5.96 -0.94
N CYS A 86 -5.34 -4.79 -0.58
CA CYS A 86 -6.12 -3.66 -0.10
C CYS A 86 -6.42 -2.72 -1.27
N GLN A 87 -7.64 -2.79 -1.78
CA GLN A 87 -8.09 -1.93 -2.87
C GLN A 87 -8.59 -0.60 -2.32
N ALA A 88 -7.88 0.48 -2.62
CA ALA A 88 -8.37 1.81 -2.34
C ALA A 88 -9.46 2.17 -3.36
N LYS A 89 -10.54 2.82 -2.91
CA LYS A 89 -11.53 3.44 -3.81
C LYS A 89 -10.98 4.75 -4.41
N VAL A 90 -9.79 4.69 -4.96
CA VAL A 90 -9.06 5.84 -5.53
C VAL A 90 -8.66 5.50 -6.95
N LEU A 91 -9.01 6.39 -7.87
CA LEU A 91 -8.53 6.37 -9.25
C LEU A 91 -7.41 7.40 -9.36
N LEU A 92 -6.20 6.94 -9.64
CA LEU A 92 -5.10 7.83 -9.99
C LEU A 92 -5.22 8.17 -11.47
N VAL A 93 -5.15 9.46 -11.81
CA VAL A 93 -5.06 9.92 -13.20
C VAL A 93 -3.65 10.43 -13.44
N ILE A 94 -3.01 9.91 -14.49
CA ILE A 94 -1.74 10.40 -15.02
C ILE A 94 -2.07 11.16 -16.31
N GLU A 95 -1.61 12.40 -16.43
CA GLU A 95 -1.83 13.29 -17.59
C GLU A 95 -0.65 13.23 -18.56
#